data_AF-A0A1D8D9Y9-F1
#
_entry.id   AF-A0A1D8D9Y9-F1
#
_cell.length_a   1.000
_cell.length_b   1.000
_cell.length_c   1.000
_cell.angle_alpha   90.00
_cell.angle_beta   90.00
_cell.angle_gamma   90.00
#
_symmetry.space_group_name_H-M   'P 1'
#
loop_
_entity.id
_entity.type
_entity.pdbx_description
1 polymer ?
#
loop_
_entity_poly.entity_id
_entity_poly.type
_entity_poly.pdbx_seq_one_letter_code
_entity_poly.pdbx_strand_id
1 'polypeptide(L)' 'MGNRDAGNREAMKITERTFRFSVRIVNICRFLEKQGSVSRTLAGQLLRSGTSIGANVEEASAG' A
#
# COMPACT_ATOMS: atom_id res chain seq x y z
N MET A 1 29.87 5.96 -30.94
CA MET A 1 29.92 5.40 -29.57
C MET A 1 28.56 5.62 -28.92
N GLY A 2 27.78 4.55 -28.72
CA GLY A 2 26.51 4.65 -27.99
C GLY A 2 26.76 4.59 -26.49
N ASN A 3 26.37 5.64 -25.75
CA ASN A 3 26.30 5.56 -24.30
C ASN A 3 24.89 5.14 -23.91
N ARG A 4 24.73 3.84 -23.64
CA ARG A 4 23.52 3.26 -23.06
C ARG A 4 23.53 3.52 -21.55
N ASP A 5 23.15 4.73 -21.15
CA ASP A 5 22.70 4.97 -19.77
C ASP A 5 21.22 4.60 -19.65
N ALA A 6 20.89 3.35 -20.00
CA ALA A 6 19.66 2.73 -19.57
C ALA A 6 19.88 2.31 -18.10
N GLY A 7 19.83 3.30 -17.21
CA GLY A 7 19.90 3.06 -15.77
C GLY A 7 18.85 2.03 -15.39
N ASN A 8 19.32 0.85 -14.99
CA ASN A 8 18.50 -0.25 -14.49
C ASN A 8 17.71 0.28 -13.28
N ARG A 9 16.48 0.72 -13.51
CA ARG A 9 15.57 1.12 -12.44
C ARG A 9 15.11 -0.17 -11.78
N GLU A 10 15.89 -0.65 -10.81
CA GLU A 10 15.52 -1.80 -9.98
C GLU A 10 14.07 -1.60 -9.52
N ALA A 11 13.20 -2.46 -10.03
CA ALA A 11 11.78 -2.34 -9.79
C ALA A 11 11.54 -2.64 -8.31
N MET A 12 10.94 -1.69 -7.60
CA MET A 12 10.66 -1.86 -6.17
C MET A 12 9.92 -3.18 -5.93
N LYS A 13 10.46 -3.98 -5.01
CA LYS A 13 9.87 -5.26 -4.60
C LYS A 13 8.40 -5.09 -4.24
N ILE A 14 7.59 -6.09 -4.58
CA ILE A 14 6.15 -6.02 -4.33
C ILE A 14 5.85 -5.89 -2.82
N THR A 15 6.63 -6.55 -1.96
CA THR A 15 6.54 -6.43 -0.50
C THR A 15 6.71 -4.98 -0.01
N GLU A 16 7.75 -4.28 -0.50
CA GLU A 16 7.99 -2.87 -0.17
C GLU A 16 6.87 -1.96 -0.71
N ARG A 17 6.40 -2.23 -1.92
CA ARG A 17 5.30 -1.46 -2.53
C ARG A 17 4.00 -1.59 -1.72
N THR A 18 3.65 -2.82 -1.29
CA THR A 18 2.42 -3.07 -0.54
C THR A 18 2.53 -2.59 0.91
N PHE A 19 3.70 -2.68 1.54
CA PHE A 19 3.95 -2.08 2.85
C PHE A 19 3.72 -0.56 2.82
N ARG A 20 4.35 0.15 1.88
CA ARG A 20 4.17 1.61 1.71
C ARG A 20 2.73 1.98 1.37
N PHE A 21 2.04 1.15 0.60
CA PHE A 21 0.61 1.32 0.32
C PHE A 21 -0.23 1.19 1.59
N SER A 22 -0.01 0.17 2.42
CA SER A 22 -0.70 -0.02 3.70
C SER A 22 -0.54 1.19 4.63
N VAL A 23 0.66 1.77 4.72
CA VAL A 23 0.90 3.00 5.50
C VAL A 23 0.05 4.17 4.98
N ARG A 24 -0.06 4.33 3.65
CA ARG A 24 -0.91 5.36 3.05
C ARG A 24 -2.39 5.14 3.35
N ILE A 25 -2.85 3.89 3.32
CA ILE A 25 -4.23 3.52 3.69
C ILE A 25 -4.52 3.90 5.15
N VAL A 26 -3.61 3.59 6.07
CA VAL A 26 -3.77 3.99 7.49
C VAL A 26 -3.90 5.51 7.62
N ASN A 27 -3.05 6.27 6.93
CA ASN A 27 -3.07 7.74 7.01
C ASN A 27 -4.37 8.35 6.46
N ILE A 28 -4.88 7.85 5.34
CA ILE A 28 -6.16 8.36 4.80
C ILE A 28 -7.35 7.92 5.66
N CYS A 29 -7.35 6.71 6.22
CA CYS A 29 -8.41 6.27 7.13
C CYS A 29 -8.46 7.13 8.40
N ARG A 30 -7.30 7.50 8.99
CA ARG A 30 -7.22 8.44 10.13
C ARG A 30 -7.81 9.82 9.81
N PHE A 31 -7.68 10.27 8.56
CA PHE A 31 -8.30 11.51 8.10
C PHE A 31 -9.82 11.34 7.95
N LEU A 32 -10.27 10.28 7.27
CA LEU A 32 -11.68 9.99 6.98
C LEU A 32 -12.51 9.74 8.25
N GLU A 33 -11.94 9.13 9.28
CA GLU A 33 -12.60 8.91 10.58
C GLU A 33 -13.09 10.20 11.26
N LYS A 34 -12.50 11.35 10.89
CA LYS A 34 -12.83 12.69 11.39
C LYS A 34 -13.85 13.42 10.50
N GLN A 35 -14.21 12.89 9.34
CA GLN A 35 -15.07 13.56 8.35
C GLN A 35 -16.57 13.23 8.49
N GLY A 36 -16.95 12.43 9.49
CA GLY A 36 -18.35 12.06 9.75
C GLY A 36 -18.64 10.56 9.69
N SER A 37 -19.90 10.19 9.90
CA SER A 37 -20.34 8.79 10.07
C SER A 37 -20.16 7.94 8.80
N VAL A 38 -20.54 8.47 7.64
CA VAL A 38 -20.37 7.78 6.34
C VAL A 38 -18.89 7.52 6.07
N SER A 39 -18.06 8.56 6.19
CA SER A 39 -16.61 8.47 5.98
C SER A 39 -15.94 7.50 6.95
N ARG A 40 -16.41 7.42 8.21
CA ARG A 40 -15.92 6.45 9.19
C ARG A 40 -16.23 5.00 8.78
N THR A 41 -17.45 4.72 8.32
CA THR A 41 -17.81 3.37 7.84
C THR A 41 -16.94 2.96 6.65
N LEU A 42 -16.75 3.87 5.69
CA LEU A 42 -15.89 3.64 4.53
C LEU A 42 -14.41 3.48 4.95
N ALA A 43 -13.92 4.27 5.90
CA ALA A 43 -12.57 4.16 6.44
C ALA A 43 -12.33 2.77 7.06
N GLY A 44 -13.30 2.22 7.78
CA GLY A 44 -13.20 0.86 8.33
C GLY A 44 -13.12 -0.22 7.24
N GLN A 45 -13.90 -0.09 6.17
CA GLN A 45 -13.83 -1.01 5.02
C GLN A 45 -12.47 -0.91 4.31
N LEU A 46 -12.04 0.32 4.02
CA LEU A 46 -10.77 0.60 3.33
C LEU A 46 -9.55 0.19 4.16
N LEU A 47 -9.59 0.38 5.48
CA LEU A 47 -8.50 -0.01 6.37
C LEU A 47 -8.25 -1.51 6.28
N ARG A 48 -9.32 -2.33 6.39
CA ARG A 48 -9.20 -3.79 6.34
C ARG A 48 -8.77 -4.29 4.96
N SER A 49 -9.42 -3.83 3.90
CA SER A 49 -9.10 -4.30 2.55
C SER A 49 -7.73 -3.83 2.10
N GLY A 50 -7.37 -2.58 2.40
CA GLY A 50 -6.10 -1.99 1.99
C GLY A 50 -4.88 -2.58 2.70
N THR A 51 -4.96 -2.90 4.00
CA THR A 51 -3.85 -3.54 4.73
C THR A 51 -3.74 -5.04 4.45
N SER A 52 -4.86 -5.72 4.13
CA SER A 52 -4.86 -7.14 3.73
C SER A 52 -4.01 -7.41 2.48
N ILE A 53 -3.87 -6.44 1.57
CA ILE A 53 -2.99 -6.58 0.40
C ILE A 53 -1.53 -6.84 0.84
N GLY A 54 -1.04 -6.09 1.82
CA GLY A 54 0.30 -6.31 2.38
C GLY A 54 0.40 -7.67 3.06
N ALA A 55 -0.58 -8.02 3.90
CA ALA A 55 -0.61 -9.29 4.61
C ALA A 55 -0.58 -10.49 3.66
N ASN A 56 -1.42 -10.50 2.61
CA ASN A 56 -1.47 -11.59 1.64
C ASN A 56 -0.17 -11.72 0.83
N VAL A 57 0.52 -10.60 0.55
CA VAL A 57 1.83 -10.63 -0.13
C VAL A 57 2.93 -11.19 0.77
N GLU A 58 2.92 -10.85 2.06
CA GLU A 58 3.85 -11.43 3.03
C GLU A 58 3.60 -12.93 3.21
N GLU A 59 2.33 -13.35 3.33
CA GLU A 59 1.96 -14.77 3.41
C GLU A 59 2.43 -15.55 2.18
N ALA A 60 2.19 -15.02 0.98
CA ALA A 60 2.65 -15.63 -0.27
C ALA A 60 4.18 -15.62 -0.45
N SER A 61 4.91 -14.75 0.26
CA SER A 61 6.38 -14.70 0.20
C SER A 61 7.03 -15.63 1.23
N ALA A 62 6.29 -16.05 2.26
CA ALA A 62 6.75 -16.95 3.32
C ALA A 62 6.45 -18.43 3.03
N GLY A 63 5.50 -18.72 2.14
CA GLY A 63 5.19 -20.06 1.63
C GLY A 63 6.04 -20.46 0.44
#